data_AF-A0A4Y9YS21-F1
#
_entry.id   AF-A0A4Y9YS21-F1
#
_cell.length_a   1.000
_cell.length_b   1.000
_cell.length_c   1.000
_cell.angle_alpha   90.00
_cell.angle_beta   90.00
_cell.angle_gamma   90.00
#
_symmetry.space_group_name_H-M   'P 1'
#
loop_
_entity.id
_entity.type
_entity.pdbx_description
1 polymer ?
#
loop_
_entity_poly.entity_id
_entity_poly.type
_entity_poly.pdbx_seq_one_letter_code
_entity_poly.pdbx_strand_id
1 'polypeptide(L)'
;MRLIHYTSVAALLAAGCAAAGSPFNHRTSTLDTRTTLDVCASLTNIPLTVPVIPGVPPVTIGLINVCLCLSEIPQFLQSNIVAEASVSVAGTAATTAALTTLVNSHAPQSLCIYPLHSVPTCTSGNPCGFMCTDGFSWSPVMSPAQCACEAPLAVCNGVCGEAGACSTTAPLAKRERRFEGSGSCNARGDGWLACGVFGGAARAWECINTANDPESCKPYSSQKQPGD
;
A
#
# COMPACT_ATOMS: atom_id res chain seq x y z
N MET A 1 18.94 57.20 -23.93
CA MET A 1 17.54 57.14 -23.46
C MET A 1 16.61 56.89 -24.64
N ARG A 2 16.14 55.65 -24.82
CA ARG A 2 14.97 55.32 -25.64
C ARG A 2 14.23 54.19 -24.93
N LEU A 3 13.09 54.53 -24.33
CA LEU A 3 12.12 53.58 -23.77
C LEU A 3 11.32 52.97 -24.93
N ILE A 4 11.18 51.65 -24.93
CA ILE A 4 10.18 50.96 -25.74
C ILE A 4 9.37 50.09 -24.77
N HIS A 5 8.14 50.53 -24.52
CA HIS A 5 7.10 49.78 -23.83
C HIS A 5 6.52 48.73 -24.78
N TYR A 6 6.48 47.46 -24.34
CA TYR A 6 5.62 46.43 -24.94
C TYR A 6 4.77 45.82 -23.83
N THR A 7 3.52 46.26 -23.78
CA THR A 7 2.43 45.63 -23.03
C THR A 7 1.69 44.68 -23.96
N SER A 8 1.78 43.38 -23.69
CA SER A 8 0.96 42.38 -24.38
C SER A 8 -0.05 41.80 -23.39
N VAL A 9 -1.32 42.14 -23.63
CA VAL A 9 -2.51 41.59 -22.99
C VAL A 9 -2.96 40.38 -23.80
N ALA A 10 -3.16 39.22 -23.16
CA ALA A 10 -3.89 38.08 -23.74
C ALA A 10 -4.61 37.37 -22.59
N ALA A 11 -5.90 37.66 -22.37
CA ALA A 11 -7.07 36.98 -22.95
C ALA A 11 -7.41 35.65 -22.24
N LEU A 12 -8.31 35.77 -21.25
CA LEU A 12 -9.02 34.67 -20.61
C LEU A 12 -10.03 34.06 -21.59
N LEU A 13 -9.99 32.74 -21.80
CA LEU A 13 -11.07 31.96 -22.40
C LEU A 13 -11.54 30.92 -21.39
N ALA A 14 -12.80 31.06 -20.98
CA ALA A 14 -13.55 30.09 -20.20
C ALA A 14 -14.68 29.51 -21.06
N ALA A 15 -14.78 28.19 -21.11
CA ALA A 15 -15.94 27.33 -21.43
C ALA A 15 -15.36 25.92 -21.65
N GLY A 16 -15.80 24.82 -21.04
CA GLY A 16 -17.09 24.43 -20.53
C GLY A 16 -17.35 23.01 -21.07
N CYS A 17 -17.71 22.04 -20.20
CA CYS A 17 -18.61 20.90 -20.45
C CYS A 17 -18.46 19.86 -19.34
N ALA A 18 -19.54 19.64 -18.60
CA ALA A 18 -19.74 18.50 -17.71
C ALA A 18 -20.17 17.27 -18.53
N ALA A 19 -19.60 16.11 -18.21
CA ALA A 19 -20.24 14.81 -18.48
C ALA A 19 -19.82 13.83 -17.39
N ALA A 20 -20.75 13.61 -16.45
CA ALA A 20 -20.70 12.53 -15.48
C ALA A 20 -21.03 11.21 -16.17
N GLY A 21 -20.22 10.18 -15.93
CA GLY A 21 -20.39 8.86 -16.50
C GLY A 21 -19.21 7.96 -16.19
N SER A 22 -18.96 7.67 -14.91
CA SER A 22 -17.96 6.70 -14.52
C SER A 22 -18.60 5.31 -14.44
N PRO A 23 -18.25 4.34 -15.31
CA PRO A 23 -18.56 2.95 -15.04
C PRO A 23 -17.80 2.55 -13.76
N PHE A 24 -18.51 1.96 -12.81
CA PHE A 24 -17.94 1.23 -11.69
C PHE A 24 -17.16 0.04 -12.25
N ASN A 25 -15.94 0.29 -12.72
CA ASN A 25 -14.93 -0.74 -12.82
C ASN A 25 -14.65 -1.15 -11.38
N HIS A 26 -15.04 -2.38 -11.07
CA HIS A 26 -14.62 -3.09 -9.89
C HIS A 26 -13.09 -3.06 -9.87
N ARG A 27 -12.52 -2.05 -9.19
CA ARG A 27 -11.12 -2.05 -8.83
C ARG A 27 -10.98 -3.25 -7.93
N THR A 28 -10.46 -4.34 -8.48
CA THR A 28 -9.62 -5.23 -7.69
C THR A 28 -8.53 -4.32 -7.15
N SER A 29 -8.68 -3.86 -5.91
CA SER A 29 -7.59 -3.31 -5.13
C SER A 29 -6.61 -4.46 -4.92
N THR A 30 -5.85 -4.80 -5.96
CA THR A 30 -4.49 -5.28 -5.76
C THR A 30 -3.88 -4.17 -4.93
N LEU A 31 -3.67 -4.46 -3.65
CA LEU A 31 -2.97 -3.60 -2.72
C LEU A 31 -1.68 -3.22 -3.44
N ASP A 32 -1.67 -2.01 -3.97
CA ASP A 32 -0.61 -1.47 -4.82
C ASP A 32 0.59 -1.36 -3.88
N THR A 33 1.42 -2.40 -3.89
CA THR A 33 2.68 -2.44 -3.15
C THR A 33 3.55 -1.39 -3.83
N ARG A 34 3.38 -0.13 -3.43
CA ARG A 34 4.09 1.01 -3.99
C ARG A 34 5.56 0.82 -3.70
N THR A 35 6.27 0.24 -4.65
CA THR A 35 7.71 0.35 -4.73
C THR A 35 8.01 1.84 -4.82
N THR A 36 8.62 2.37 -3.76
CA THR A 36 9.04 3.77 -3.76
C THR A 36 10.30 3.83 -4.62
N LEU A 37 10.25 4.71 -5.62
CA LEU A 37 11.33 4.97 -6.55
C LEU A 37 11.88 6.36 -6.25
N ASP A 38 13.19 6.44 -6.06
CA ASP A 38 13.89 7.69 -5.79
C ASP A 38 15.26 7.70 -6.48
N VAL A 39 15.87 8.88 -6.57
CA VAL A 39 17.24 9.05 -7.05
C VAL A 39 18.07 9.63 -5.91
N CYS A 40 19.09 8.88 -5.51
CA CYS A 40 19.92 9.23 -4.36
C CYS A 40 21.40 9.28 -4.72
N ALA A 41 22.15 10.20 -4.14
CA ALA A 41 23.58 10.34 -4.35
C ALA A 41 24.33 10.53 -3.04
N SER A 42 25.54 9.95 -2.96
CA SER A 42 26.50 10.34 -1.94
C SER A 42 27.17 11.64 -2.36
N LEU A 43 26.94 12.72 -1.61
CA LEU A 43 27.54 14.04 -1.83
C LEU A 43 28.63 14.30 -0.80
N THR A 44 29.67 13.45 -0.76
CA THR A 44 30.81 13.62 0.15
C THR A 44 31.83 14.60 -0.40
N ASN A 45 32.03 15.72 0.30
CA ASN A 45 32.94 16.81 -0.07
C ASN A 45 32.60 17.48 -1.41
N ILE A 46 31.32 17.55 -1.76
CA ILE A 46 30.87 18.14 -3.01
C ILE A 46 30.47 19.61 -2.77
N PRO A 47 31.00 20.58 -3.55
CA PRO A 47 30.63 21.98 -3.39
C PRO A 47 29.20 22.25 -3.88
N LEU A 48 28.39 22.91 -3.04
CA LEU A 48 27.11 23.46 -3.46
C LEU A 48 27.33 24.81 -4.13
N THR A 49 27.18 24.84 -5.46
CA THR A 49 27.23 26.06 -6.27
C THR A 49 25.83 26.46 -6.69
N VAL A 50 25.50 27.74 -6.58
CA VAL A 50 24.19 28.27 -6.99
C VAL A 50 24.32 29.50 -7.89
N PRO A 51 23.48 29.62 -8.94
CA PRO A 51 23.39 30.83 -9.74
C PRO A 51 22.61 31.90 -8.96
N VAL A 52 23.21 33.08 -8.79
CA VAL A 52 22.55 34.21 -8.11
C VAL A 52 21.94 35.19 -9.12
N ILE A 53 22.68 35.48 -10.19
CA ILE A 53 22.29 36.45 -11.22
C ILE A 53 22.65 35.88 -12.60
N PRO A 54 21.77 36.00 -13.62
CA PRO A 54 22.10 35.61 -14.98
C PRO A 54 23.36 36.29 -15.51
N GLY A 55 24.28 35.52 -16.10
CA GLY A 55 25.54 36.04 -16.66
C GLY A 55 26.69 36.21 -15.66
N VAL A 56 26.46 35.97 -14.38
CA VAL A 56 27.52 35.90 -13.35
C VAL A 56 27.85 34.44 -13.07
N PRO A 57 29.14 34.08 -12.87
CA PRO A 57 29.51 32.72 -12.46
C PRO A 57 28.78 32.28 -11.18
N PRO A 58 28.38 31.00 -11.07
CA PRO A 58 27.78 30.46 -9.84
C PRO A 58 28.67 30.69 -8.61
N VAL A 59 28.04 30.95 -7.47
CA VAL A 59 28.75 31.14 -6.19
C VAL A 59 28.76 29.84 -5.41
N THR A 60 29.93 29.44 -4.92
CA THR A 60 30.08 28.31 -4.00
C THR A 60 29.69 28.75 -2.59
N ILE A 61 28.67 28.12 -2.01
CA ILE A 61 28.20 28.43 -0.65
C ILE A 61 28.99 27.64 0.39
N GLY A 62 29.26 26.36 0.11
CA GLY A 62 29.97 25.47 1.03
C GLY A 62 30.05 24.05 0.48
N LEU A 63 30.71 23.18 1.25
CA LEU A 63 30.78 21.76 0.95
C LEU A 63 29.60 21.03 1.60
N ILE A 64 28.99 20.13 0.85
CA ILE A 64 28.04 19.14 1.34
C ILE A 64 28.83 17.87 1.67
N ASN A 65 28.45 17.22 2.77
CA ASN A 65 28.99 15.92 3.16
C ASN A 65 27.85 15.03 3.70
N VAL A 66 26.90 14.71 2.83
CA VAL A 66 25.71 13.93 3.18
C VAL A 66 25.31 13.07 1.99
N CYS A 67 24.58 12.00 2.25
CA CYS A 67 23.88 11.28 1.20
C CYS A 67 22.48 11.89 1.08
N LEU A 68 22.07 12.25 -0.14
CA LEU A 68 20.82 12.99 -0.36
C LEU A 68 20.01 12.35 -1.49
N CYS A 69 18.72 12.16 -1.23
CA CYS A 69 17.73 11.74 -2.21
C CYS A 69 16.89 12.92 -2.71
N LEU A 70 16.34 12.83 -3.92
CA LEU A 70 15.51 13.90 -4.48
C LEU A 70 14.27 14.18 -3.63
N SER A 71 13.64 13.14 -3.07
CA SER A 71 12.47 13.29 -2.20
C SER A 71 12.76 14.03 -0.89
N GLU A 72 14.01 14.00 -0.40
CA GLU A 72 14.42 14.59 0.88
C GLU A 72 14.88 16.05 0.76
N ILE A 73 15.06 16.57 -0.48
CA ILE A 73 15.52 17.94 -0.71
C ILE A 73 14.71 18.98 0.09
N PRO A 74 13.36 18.96 0.13
CA PRO A 74 12.59 19.98 0.85
C PRO A 74 12.92 20.05 2.35
N GLN A 75 13.18 18.90 2.98
CA GLN A 75 13.56 18.84 4.39
C GLN A 75 15.04 19.22 4.59
N PHE A 76 15.92 18.84 3.65
CA PHE A 76 17.33 19.20 3.67
C PHE A 76 17.53 20.73 3.63
N LEU A 77 16.72 21.45 2.85
CA LEU A 77 16.73 22.92 2.79
C LEU A 77 16.42 23.61 4.13
N GLN A 78 15.82 22.90 5.09
CA GLN A 78 15.40 23.44 6.40
C GLN A 78 16.22 22.92 7.58
N SER A 79 17.19 22.03 7.32
CA SER A 79 17.93 21.34 8.37
C SER A 79 19.45 21.39 8.17
N ASN A 80 19.91 21.70 6.95
CA ASN A 80 21.32 21.81 6.66
C ASN A 80 21.73 23.28 6.51
N ILE A 81 22.67 23.71 7.36
CA ILE A 81 23.26 25.06 7.37
C ILE A 81 23.73 25.54 5.99
N VAL A 82 24.38 24.68 5.19
CA VAL A 82 24.88 25.07 3.86
C VAL A 82 23.73 25.26 2.88
N ALA A 83 22.71 24.40 2.96
CA ALA A 83 21.50 24.53 2.15
C ALA A 83 20.68 25.77 2.53
N GLU A 84 20.49 26.04 3.83
CA GLU A 84 19.82 27.25 4.32
C GLU A 84 20.54 28.52 3.90
N ALA A 85 21.87 28.55 4.01
CA ALA A 85 22.69 29.67 3.52
C ALA A 85 22.56 29.84 2.01
N SER A 86 22.45 28.74 1.26
CA SER A 86 22.21 28.81 -0.18
C SER A 86 20.82 29.39 -0.51
N VAL A 87 19.80 29.01 0.26
CA VAL A 87 18.44 29.56 0.12
C VAL A 87 18.42 31.06 0.41
N SER A 88 19.16 31.54 1.41
CA SER A 88 19.22 32.97 1.72
C SER A 88 19.94 33.79 0.64
N VAL A 89 20.89 33.19 -0.08
CA VAL A 89 21.68 33.85 -1.14
C VAL A 89 20.98 33.80 -2.50
N ALA A 90 20.46 32.65 -2.91
CA ALA A 90 19.93 32.42 -4.27
C ALA A 90 18.41 32.14 -4.32
N GLY A 91 17.78 31.92 -3.17
CA GLY A 91 16.36 31.57 -3.08
C GLY A 91 16.10 30.07 -3.22
N THR A 92 14.97 29.62 -2.66
CA THR A 92 14.59 28.20 -2.58
C THR A 92 14.56 27.51 -3.95
N ALA A 93 14.05 28.18 -4.99
CA ALA A 93 13.94 27.59 -6.33
C ALA A 93 15.33 27.30 -6.95
N ALA A 94 16.26 28.27 -6.87
CA ALA A 94 17.60 28.11 -7.41
C ALA A 94 18.40 27.05 -6.63
N THR A 95 18.30 27.04 -5.30
CA THR A 95 18.95 26.02 -4.46
C THR A 95 18.39 24.62 -4.72
N THR A 96 17.07 24.47 -4.86
CA THR A 96 16.43 23.18 -5.20
C THR A 96 16.91 22.67 -6.56
N ALA A 97 16.98 23.53 -7.57
CA ALA A 97 17.46 23.17 -8.90
C ALA A 97 18.94 22.77 -8.88
N ALA A 98 19.77 23.49 -8.12
CA ALA A 98 21.19 23.17 -7.96
C ALA A 98 21.39 21.83 -7.25
N LEU A 99 20.69 21.56 -6.14
CA LEU A 99 20.74 20.28 -5.43
C LEU A 99 20.23 19.13 -6.30
N THR A 100 19.14 19.33 -7.03
CA THR A 100 18.61 18.33 -7.97
C THR A 100 19.64 17.97 -9.04
N THR A 101 20.31 18.98 -9.60
CA THR A 101 21.39 18.78 -10.58
C THR A 101 22.58 18.05 -9.94
N LEU A 102 22.93 18.41 -8.71
CA LEU A 102 24.02 17.80 -7.96
C LEU A 102 23.76 16.31 -7.68
N VAL A 103 22.56 15.98 -7.20
CA VAL A 103 22.12 14.60 -6.98
C VAL A 103 22.15 13.83 -8.30
N ASN A 104 21.51 14.32 -9.36
CA ASN A 104 21.47 13.61 -10.65
C ASN A 104 22.86 13.40 -11.28
N SER A 105 23.78 14.36 -11.13
CA SER A 105 25.16 14.24 -11.65
C SER A 105 26.02 13.25 -10.87
N HIS A 106 25.71 13.02 -9.60
CA HIS A 106 26.42 12.08 -8.72
C HIS A 106 25.63 10.79 -8.47
N ALA A 107 24.52 10.59 -9.19
CA ALA A 107 23.66 9.40 -9.17
C ALA A 107 23.58 8.67 -10.52
N PRO A 108 24.66 8.54 -11.34
CA PRO A 108 24.53 8.05 -12.73
C PRO A 108 23.96 6.62 -12.85
N GLN A 109 23.85 5.87 -11.76
CA GLN A 109 23.22 4.54 -11.71
C GLN A 109 22.33 4.33 -10.46
N SER A 110 22.04 5.39 -9.71
CA SER A 110 21.43 5.28 -8.38
C SER A 110 19.92 5.52 -8.43
N LEU A 111 19.24 4.88 -9.38
CA LEU A 111 17.79 4.74 -9.31
C LEU A 111 17.48 3.72 -8.22
N CYS A 112 17.09 4.23 -7.06
CA CYS A 112 16.84 3.41 -5.89
C CYS A 112 15.40 2.88 -5.95
N ILE A 113 15.27 1.56 -5.92
CA ILE A 113 13.98 0.88 -5.82
C ILE A 113 13.93 0.24 -4.44
N TYR A 114 13.05 0.77 -3.59
CA TYR A 114 12.94 0.27 -2.23
C TYR A 114 11.86 -0.81 -2.12
N PRO A 115 12.15 -1.94 -1.45
CA PRO A 115 11.17 -2.99 -1.24
C PRO A 115 10.07 -2.54 -0.27
N LEU A 116 8.95 -3.27 -0.28
CA LEU A 116 7.89 -3.07 0.71
C LEU A 116 8.44 -3.31 2.14
N HIS A 117 7.86 -2.63 3.14
CA HIS A 117 8.31 -2.70 4.53
C HIS A 117 9.79 -2.32 4.70
N SER A 118 10.21 -1.30 3.97
CA SER A 118 11.52 -0.71 4.13
C SER A 118 11.46 0.81 4.22
N VAL A 119 12.45 1.36 4.91
CA VAL A 119 12.71 2.80 4.96
C VAL A 119 14.06 3.04 4.29
N PRO A 120 14.15 4.02 3.38
CA PRO A 120 15.40 4.35 2.71
C PRO A 120 16.44 4.81 3.73
N THR A 121 17.68 4.38 3.52
CA THR A 121 18.85 4.79 4.30
C THR A 121 19.97 5.15 3.35
N CYS A 122 20.08 6.44 3.05
CA CYS A 122 21.12 6.97 2.19
C CYS A 122 22.45 7.02 2.98
N THR A 123 23.47 6.28 2.55
CA THR A 123 24.82 6.33 3.14
C THR A 123 25.88 6.60 2.07
N SER A 124 27.05 7.09 2.48
CA SER A 124 28.11 7.44 1.52
C SER A 124 28.59 6.27 0.65
N GLY A 125 28.52 5.04 1.16
CA GLY A 125 28.92 3.83 0.42
C GLY A 125 27.77 3.10 -0.25
N ASN A 126 26.53 3.41 0.12
CA ASN A 126 25.32 2.79 -0.42
C ASN A 126 24.19 3.83 -0.44
N PRO A 127 24.05 4.61 -1.53
CA PRO A 127 23.02 5.64 -1.63
C PRO A 127 21.61 5.08 -1.74
N CYS A 128 21.47 3.83 -2.18
CA CYS A 128 20.19 3.12 -2.25
C CYS A 128 20.04 2.09 -1.11
N GLY A 129 20.72 2.31 0.02
CA GLY A 129 20.56 1.47 1.20
C GLY A 129 19.14 1.55 1.74
N PHE A 130 18.69 0.50 2.42
CA PHE A 130 17.40 0.49 3.10
C PHE A 130 17.46 -0.35 4.37
N MET A 131 16.57 -0.03 5.30
CA MET A 131 16.34 -0.81 6.51
C MET A 131 14.92 -1.39 6.49
N CYS A 132 14.80 -2.66 6.84
CA CYS A 132 13.48 -3.28 6.96
C CYS A 132 12.76 -2.80 8.22
N THR A 133 11.46 -2.58 8.10
CA THR A 133 10.56 -2.16 9.17
C THR A 133 9.53 -3.24 9.49
N ASP A 134 8.66 -2.98 10.46
CA ASP A 134 7.51 -3.83 10.77
C ASP A 134 7.87 -5.30 11.09
N GLY A 135 9.07 -5.52 11.66
CA GLY A 135 9.56 -6.85 12.01
C GLY A 135 10.08 -7.68 10.84
N PHE A 136 10.07 -7.14 9.60
CA PHE A 136 10.65 -7.82 8.46
C PHE A 136 12.19 -7.82 8.55
N SER A 137 12.80 -8.84 7.97
CA SER A 137 14.25 -8.99 7.91
C SER A 137 14.77 -8.96 6.47
N TRP A 138 16.02 -8.56 6.32
CA TRP A 138 16.76 -8.63 5.06
C TRP A 138 16.79 -10.05 4.49
N SER A 139 16.39 -10.18 3.22
CA SER A 139 16.47 -11.44 2.49
C SER A 139 17.00 -11.22 1.07
N PRO A 140 18.01 -12.00 0.62
CA PRO A 140 18.88 -12.85 1.43
C PRO A 140 19.80 -12.00 2.35
N VAL A 141 20.24 -12.56 3.48
CA VAL A 141 21.01 -11.83 4.51
C VAL A 141 22.32 -11.21 3.99
N MET A 142 23.01 -11.89 3.07
CA MET A 142 24.32 -11.44 2.55
C MET A 142 24.23 -10.41 1.41
N SER A 143 23.10 -10.36 0.71
CA SER A 143 22.85 -9.43 -0.41
C SER A 143 21.38 -9.03 -0.38
N PRO A 144 20.96 -8.20 0.59
CA PRO A 144 19.56 -7.89 0.80
C PRO A 144 18.96 -7.23 -0.43
N ALA A 145 18.01 -7.93 -1.06
CA ALA A 145 17.25 -7.41 -2.19
C ALA A 145 15.84 -7.00 -1.77
N GLN A 146 15.34 -7.56 -0.66
CA GLN A 146 14.00 -7.34 -0.16
C GLN A 146 13.92 -7.50 1.35
N CYS A 147 12.80 -7.03 1.90
CA CYS A 147 12.39 -7.30 3.27
C CYS A 147 11.38 -8.45 3.25
N ALA A 148 11.73 -9.57 3.87
CA ALA A 148 10.90 -10.77 3.91
C ALA A 148 10.59 -11.16 5.35
N CYS A 149 9.43 -11.78 5.53
CA CYS A 149 9.04 -12.42 6.78
C CYS A 149 9.31 -13.92 6.63
N GLU A 150 10.53 -14.34 6.97
CA GLU A 150 10.94 -15.73 6.83
C GLU A 150 10.39 -16.61 7.97
N ALA A 151 10.12 -17.88 7.66
CA ALA A 151 9.66 -18.83 8.66
C ALA A 151 10.69 -18.95 9.82
N PRO A 152 10.23 -19.09 11.07
CA PRO A 152 8.88 -19.45 11.52
C PRO A 152 7.92 -18.26 11.76
N LEU A 153 8.28 -17.05 11.35
CA LEU A 153 7.46 -15.86 11.52
C LEU A 153 6.29 -15.83 10.51
N ALA A 154 5.25 -15.06 10.80
CA ALA A 154 4.10 -14.83 9.93
C ALA A 154 3.75 -13.33 9.87
N VAL A 155 3.23 -12.89 8.73
CA VAL A 155 2.77 -11.51 8.54
C VAL A 155 1.32 -11.39 9.00
N CYS A 156 1.07 -10.51 9.97
CA CYS A 156 -0.25 -10.25 10.53
C CYS A 156 -0.49 -8.75 10.66
N ASN A 157 -1.55 -8.26 10.02
CA ASN A 157 -1.87 -6.83 9.90
C ASN A 157 -0.69 -5.99 9.37
N GLY A 158 0.10 -6.53 8.45
CA GLY A 158 1.26 -5.84 7.86
C GLY A 158 2.52 -5.84 8.72
N VAL A 159 2.54 -6.54 9.86
CA VAL A 159 3.71 -6.71 10.72
C VAL A 159 4.15 -8.17 10.70
N CYS A 160 5.44 -8.41 10.52
CA CYS A 160 6.06 -9.73 10.64
C CYS A 160 6.37 -10.02 12.11
N GLY A 161 5.86 -11.14 12.64
CA GLY A 161 6.08 -11.55 14.02
C GLY A 161 5.83 -13.04 14.23
N GLU A 162 5.82 -13.50 15.48
CA GLU A 162 5.58 -14.92 15.79
C GLU A 162 4.21 -15.38 15.30
N ALA A 163 4.15 -16.53 14.62
CA ALA A 163 2.91 -17.06 14.04
C ALA A 163 1.77 -17.26 15.05
N GLY A 164 2.10 -17.49 16.33
CA GLY A 164 1.11 -17.61 17.42
C GLY A 164 0.59 -16.28 17.97
N ALA A 165 1.27 -15.16 17.70
CA ALA A 165 0.89 -13.83 18.19
C ALA A 165 -0.17 -13.15 17.31
N CYS A 166 -0.47 -13.73 16.15
CA CYS A 166 -1.52 -13.27 15.28
C CYS A 166 -2.88 -13.50 15.93
N SER A 167 -3.38 -12.47 16.63
CA SER A 167 -4.77 -12.42 17.07
C SER A 167 -5.65 -12.43 15.82
N THR A 168 -6.04 -13.62 15.39
CA THR A 168 -7.11 -13.81 14.43
C THR A 168 -8.39 -13.44 15.18
N THR A 169 -8.71 -12.15 15.21
CA THR A 169 -10.05 -11.67 15.57
C THR A 169 -11.08 -12.06 14.50
N ALA A 170 -10.67 -12.73 13.42
CA ALA A 170 -11.58 -13.60 12.71
C ALA A 170 -11.79 -14.84 13.59
N PRO A 171 -12.96 -15.01 14.25
CA PRO A 171 -13.27 -16.29 14.85
C PRO A 171 -13.03 -17.32 13.76
N LEU A 172 -12.15 -18.31 14.03
CA LEU A 172 -11.95 -19.49 13.19
C LEU A 172 -13.30 -19.77 12.57
N ALA A 173 -13.47 -19.49 11.26
CA ALA A 173 -14.76 -19.52 10.60
C ALA A 173 -15.37 -20.84 11.04
N LYS A 174 -16.32 -20.75 11.99
CA LYS A 174 -16.70 -21.87 12.87
C LYS A 174 -17.00 -22.93 11.86
N ARG A 175 -16.11 -23.94 11.72
CA ARG A 175 -16.06 -24.78 10.52
C ARG A 175 -17.50 -24.90 10.13
N GLU A 176 -17.88 -24.36 8.98
CA GLU A 176 -19.07 -24.87 8.35
C GLU A 176 -18.67 -26.34 8.16
N ARG A 177 -18.89 -27.15 9.21
CA ARG A 177 -19.69 -28.33 9.10
C ARG A 177 -20.89 -27.79 8.33
N ARG A 178 -20.75 -27.73 7.00
CA ARG A 178 -21.70 -28.39 6.12
C ARG A 178 -21.95 -29.69 6.85
N PHE A 179 -22.94 -29.59 7.71
CA PHE A 179 -23.44 -30.70 8.45
C PHE A 179 -24.05 -31.50 7.31
N GLU A 180 -23.31 -32.48 6.81
CA GLU A 180 -23.88 -33.60 6.03
C GLU A 180 -24.97 -34.17 6.94
N GLY A 181 -26.18 -33.65 6.75
CA GLY A 181 -27.18 -33.63 7.80
C GLY A 181 -28.10 -32.42 7.76
N SER A 182 -28.15 -31.67 6.65
CA SER A 182 -29.19 -30.69 6.35
C SER A 182 -30.60 -31.30 6.27
N GLY A 183 -30.82 -32.54 6.72
CA GLY A 183 -32.11 -33.21 6.67
C GLY A 183 -32.67 -33.33 5.25
N SER A 184 -31.83 -33.25 4.22
CA SER A 184 -32.32 -33.36 2.84
C SER A 184 -32.34 -34.82 2.41
N CYS A 185 -33.52 -35.40 2.35
CA CYS A 185 -33.74 -36.73 1.79
C CYS A 185 -33.83 -36.73 0.25
N ASN A 186 -33.43 -35.62 -0.38
CA ASN A 186 -33.49 -35.38 -1.82
C ASN A 186 -32.78 -36.46 -2.65
N ALA A 187 -31.75 -37.10 -2.10
CA ALA A 187 -31.05 -38.20 -2.76
C ALA A 187 -31.93 -39.45 -2.99
N ARG A 188 -33.04 -39.60 -2.25
CA ARG A 188 -34.00 -40.70 -2.41
C ARG A 188 -35.12 -40.40 -3.41
N GLY A 189 -35.14 -39.19 -3.96
CA GLY A 189 -36.16 -38.73 -4.90
C GLY A 189 -37.38 -38.10 -4.23
N ASP A 190 -38.38 -37.78 -5.04
CA ASP A 190 -39.60 -37.12 -4.60
C ASP A 190 -40.39 -37.97 -3.59
N GLY A 191 -41.03 -37.30 -2.63
CA GLY A 191 -41.82 -37.94 -1.57
C GLY A 191 -41.03 -38.36 -0.33
N TRP A 192 -39.71 -38.17 -0.29
CA TRP A 192 -38.90 -38.45 0.90
C TRP A 192 -38.62 -37.18 1.72
N LEU A 193 -38.87 -37.24 3.02
CA LEU A 193 -38.65 -36.16 3.97
C LEU A 193 -37.80 -36.65 5.15
N ALA A 194 -36.93 -35.79 5.69
CA ALA A 194 -36.25 -36.10 6.95
C ALA A 194 -37.19 -35.86 8.13
N CYS A 195 -37.45 -36.92 8.88
CA CYS A 195 -38.26 -36.93 10.08
C CYS A 195 -37.36 -37.09 11.31
N GLY A 196 -37.66 -36.38 12.39
CA GLY A 196 -36.96 -36.57 13.66
C GLY A 196 -37.28 -37.94 14.27
N VAL A 197 -36.29 -38.61 14.83
CA VAL A 197 -36.48 -39.91 15.51
C VAL A 197 -36.93 -39.68 16.96
N PHE A 198 -38.11 -40.18 17.34
CA PHE A 198 -38.61 -40.06 18.70
C PHE A 198 -37.69 -40.79 19.70
N GLY A 199 -37.28 -40.11 20.78
CA GLY A 199 -36.30 -40.63 21.73
C GLY A 199 -34.84 -40.63 21.23
N GLY A 200 -34.59 -40.14 20.01
CA GLY A 200 -33.24 -39.95 19.49
C GLY A 200 -32.52 -38.74 20.10
N ALA A 201 -31.23 -38.61 19.79
CA ALA A 201 -30.49 -37.39 20.12
C ALA A 201 -31.16 -36.16 19.47
N ALA A 202 -30.90 -34.95 19.98
CA ALA A 202 -31.48 -33.69 19.48
C ALA A 202 -31.24 -33.38 17.98
N ARG A 203 -30.53 -34.26 17.26
CA ARG A 203 -30.20 -34.19 15.83
C ARG A 203 -30.33 -35.54 15.12
N ALA A 204 -31.03 -36.51 15.70
CA ALA A 204 -31.32 -37.78 15.06
C ALA A 204 -32.52 -37.60 14.10
N TRP A 205 -32.31 -37.92 12.83
CA TRP A 205 -33.33 -37.89 11.80
C TRP A 205 -33.20 -39.10 10.89
N GLU A 206 -34.30 -39.49 10.25
CA GLU A 206 -34.36 -40.55 9.25
C GLU A 206 -35.20 -40.11 8.05
N CYS A 207 -34.92 -40.66 6.87
CA CYS A 207 -35.71 -40.38 5.68
C CYS A 207 -36.94 -41.28 5.63
N ILE A 208 -38.13 -40.69 5.70
CA ILE A 208 -39.42 -41.38 5.60
C ILE A 208 -40.10 -40.94 4.30
N ASN A 209 -40.70 -41.90 3.58
CA ASN A 209 -41.47 -41.60 2.38
C ASN A 209 -42.90 -41.21 2.76
N THR A 210 -43.19 -39.91 2.73
CA THR A 210 -44.48 -39.37 3.17
C THR A 210 -45.62 -39.65 2.19
N ALA A 211 -45.32 -40.08 0.96
CA ALA A 211 -46.35 -40.47 -0.01
C ALA A 211 -46.96 -41.86 0.28
N ASN A 212 -46.20 -42.74 0.95
CA ASN A 212 -46.56 -44.14 1.15
C ASN A 212 -46.77 -44.51 2.62
N ASP A 213 -46.37 -43.63 3.56
CA ASP A 213 -46.50 -43.87 4.99
C ASP A 213 -47.54 -42.92 5.62
N PRO A 214 -48.72 -43.42 6.05
CA PRO A 214 -49.78 -42.60 6.61
C PRO A 214 -49.47 -42.04 8.00
N GLU A 215 -48.45 -42.55 8.70
CA GLU A 215 -48.00 -42.04 10.01
C GLU A 215 -46.77 -41.13 9.91
N SER A 216 -46.40 -40.76 8.69
CA SER A 216 -45.20 -39.97 8.44
C SER A 216 -45.27 -38.54 8.99
N CYS A 217 -44.09 -38.01 9.36
CA CYS A 217 -43.98 -36.66 9.89
C CYS A 217 -44.50 -35.64 8.85
N LYS A 218 -45.50 -34.84 9.23
CA LYS A 218 -46.04 -33.83 8.31
C LYS A 218 -45.00 -32.71 8.10
N PRO A 219 -44.80 -32.22 6.87
CA PRO A 219 -43.92 -31.10 6.61
C PRO A 219 -44.41 -29.85 7.36
N TYR A 220 -43.49 -29.22 8.09
CA TYR A 220 -43.76 -28.07 8.98
C TYR A 220 -44.31 -26.83 8.24
N SER A 221 -44.32 -26.82 6.90
CA SER A 221 -44.82 -25.72 6.07
C SER A 221 -46.34 -25.60 6.00
N SER A 222 -47.09 -26.38 6.79
CA SER A 222 -48.57 -26.34 6.80
C SER A 222 -49.21 -26.08 8.16
N GLN A 223 -48.43 -25.63 9.17
CA GLN A 223 -49.02 -24.98 10.34
C GLN A 223 -49.30 -23.52 10.03
N LYS A 224 -50.49 -23.27 9.47
CA LYS A 224 -51.12 -21.94 9.52
C LYS A 224 -51.13 -21.53 10.99
N GLN A 225 -50.42 -20.46 11.36
CA GLN A 225 -50.56 -19.84 12.67
C GLN A 225 -52.05 -19.55 12.88
N PRO A 226 -52.70 -20.08 13.94
CA PRO A 226 -53.86 -19.41 14.48
C PRO A 226 -53.35 -18.09 15.07
N GLY A 227 -53.76 -16.98 14.46
CA GLY A 227 -53.72 -15.69 15.15
C GLY A 227 -54.77 -15.66 16.26
N ASP A 228 -54.46 -14.89 17.29
CA ASP A 228 -55.31 -14.44 18.41
C ASP A 228 -55.95 -15.50 19.32
#